data_AF-A0A960J8N4-F1
#
_entry.id   AF-A0A960J8N4-F1
#
_cell.length_a   1.000
_cell.length_b   1.000
_cell.length_c   1.000
_cell.angle_alpha   90.00
_cell.angle_beta   90.00
_cell.angle_gamma   90.00
#
_symmetry.space_group_name_H-M   'P 1'
#
loop_
_entity.id
_entity.type
_entity.pdbx_description
1 polymer ?
#
loop_
_entity_poly.entity_id
_entity_poly.type
_entity_poly.pdbx_seq_one_letter_code
_entity_poly.pdbx_strand_id
1 'polypeptide(L)'
;AHSIGINLGMGGAWFGAAAVALVLALLGVAAWRAPLRTLFPAMLAASLLAPPHVYAYDMAMLLPAIWISCFESSSRWVKMTAGVLAAPPIYLAALGDSPWPMLTPLFLLGFLAAHAAERALQPARAGETVAAT
;
A
#
# COMPACT_ATOMS: atom_id res chain seq x y z
N ALA A 1 -10.13 2.57 -1.16
CA ALA A 1 -10.62 3.24 0.08
C ALA A 1 -12.15 3.38 0.14
N HIS A 2 -12.86 3.38 -0.99
CA HIS A 2 -14.31 3.59 -1.04
C HIS A 2 -15.14 2.57 -0.23
N SER A 3 -14.80 1.27 -0.28
CA SER A 3 -15.51 0.24 0.49
C SER A 3 -15.36 0.41 2.02
N ILE A 4 -14.29 1.04 2.51
CA ILE A 4 -14.17 1.37 3.94
C ILE A 4 -15.25 2.39 4.33
N GLY A 5 -15.43 3.43 3.52
CA GLY A 5 -16.43 4.48 3.77
C GLY A 5 -17.86 3.94 3.76
N ILE A 6 -18.20 3.10 2.78
CA ILE A 6 -19.52 2.46 2.70
C ILE A 6 -19.79 1.60 3.94
N ASN A 7 -18.84 0.76 4.34
CA ASN A 7 -19.02 -0.16 5.48
C ASN A 7 -19.06 0.55 6.83
N LEU A 8 -18.50 1.75 6.95
CA LEU A 8 -18.58 2.59 8.14
C LEU A 8 -19.80 3.53 8.15
N GLY A 9 -20.68 3.46 7.14
CA GLY A 9 -21.79 4.40 6.99
C GLY A 9 -21.36 5.83 6.63
N MET A 10 -20.09 6.03 6.26
CA MET A 10 -19.48 7.30 5.91
C MET A 10 -19.47 7.51 4.38
N GLY A 11 -20.64 7.37 3.75
CA GLY A 11 -20.82 7.48 2.29
C GLY A 11 -20.70 8.89 1.70
N GLY A 12 -20.25 9.88 2.47
CA GLY A 12 -20.14 11.28 2.03
C GLY A 12 -18.91 11.51 1.14
N ALA A 13 -19.04 12.42 0.16
CA ALA A 13 -17.94 12.80 -0.73
C ALA A 13 -16.68 13.29 0.03
N TRP A 14 -16.87 13.89 1.22
CA TRP A 14 -15.80 14.33 2.11
C TRP A 14 -14.91 13.17 2.58
N PHE A 15 -15.48 11.99 2.87
CA PHE A 15 -14.72 10.83 3.31
C PHE A 15 -13.85 10.29 2.17
N GLY A 16 -14.42 10.23 0.96
CA GLY A 16 -13.68 9.90 -0.25
C GLY A 16 -12.49 10.85 -0.47
N ALA A 17 -12.73 12.16 -0.39
CA ALA A 17 -11.69 13.18 -0.53
C ALA A 17 -10.60 13.05 0.55
N ALA A 18 -10.97 12.86 1.82
CA ALA A 18 -10.02 12.67 2.92
C ALA A 18 -9.19 11.39 2.74
N ALA A 19 -9.81 10.30 2.30
CA ALA A 19 -9.11 9.04 2.05
C ALA A 19 -8.12 9.17 0.86
N VAL A 20 -8.51 9.84 -0.22
CA VAL A 20 -7.60 10.13 -1.34
C VAL A 20 -6.43 11.00 -0.88
N ALA A 21 -6.70 12.06 -0.11
CA ALA A 21 -5.66 12.93 0.44
C ALA A 21 -4.68 12.15 1.32
N LEU A 22 -5.17 11.23 2.16
CA LEU A 22 -4.32 10.34 2.98
C LEU A 22 -3.44 9.44 2.11
N VAL A 23 -4.00 8.80 1.08
CA VAL A 23 -3.25 7.94 0.15
C VAL A 23 -2.15 8.74 -0.56
N LEU A 24 -2.47 9.94 -1.04
CA LEU A 24 -1.49 10.83 -1.69
C LEU A 24 -0.39 11.28 -0.73
N ALA A 25 -0.73 11.59 0.52
CA ALA A 25 0.25 11.96 1.54
C ALA A 25 1.21 10.79 1.84
N LEU A 26 0.68 9.58 2.06
CA LEU A 26 1.50 8.39 2.30
C LEU A 26 2.37 8.05 1.09
N LEU A 27 1.82 8.15 -0.12
CA LEU A 27 2.58 7.96 -1.35
C LEU A 27 3.70 9.00 -1.48
N GLY A 28 3.42 10.27 -1.20
CA GLY A 28 4.43 11.34 -1.23
C GLY A 28 5.60 11.05 -0.29
N VAL A 29 5.32 10.58 0.93
CA VAL A 29 6.34 10.17 1.90
C VAL A 29 7.11 8.94 1.40
N ALA A 30 6.42 7.89 0.94
CA ALA A 30 7.04 6.67 0.46
C ALA A 30 7.90 6.90 -0.79
N ALA A 31 7.49 7.83 -1.67
CA ALA A 31 8.18 8.17 -2.90
C ALA A 31 9.36 9.13 -2.70
N TRP A 32 9.44 9.84 -1.57
CA TRP A 32 10.41 10.91 -1.38
C TRP A 32 11.86 10.41 -1.44
N ARG A 33 12.53 10.73 -2.56
CA ARG A 33 13.91 10.31 -2.88
C ARG A 33 14.11 8.79 -2.78
N ALA A 34 13.06 8.01 -2.99
CA ALA A 34 13.10 6.57 -2.82
C ALA A 34 13.68 5.87 -4.06
N PRO A 35 14.40 4.75 -3.90
CA PRO A 35 14.83 3.94 -5.03
C PRO A 35 13.63 3.30 -5.74
N LEU A 36 13.80 2.93 -7.01
CA LEU A 36 12.73 2.35 -7.85
C LEU A 36 12.03 1.14 -7.20
N ARG A 37 12.77 0.33 -6.45
CA ARG A 37 12.25 -0.83 -5.71
C ARG A 37 11.21 -0.50 -4.64
N THR A 38 11.21 0.72 -4.10
CA THR A 38 10.23 1.20 -3.12
C THR A 38 9.11 1.98 -3.82
N LEU A 39 9.46 2.74 -4.86
CA LEU A 39 8.52 3.51 -5.67
C LEU A 39 7.48 2.62 -6.35
N PHE A 40 7.92 1.55 -7.02
CA PHE A 40 7.02 0.69 -7.79
C PHE A 40 5.92 0.05 -6.91
N PRO A 41 6.23 -0.61 -5.77
CA PRO A 41 5.20 -1.14 -4.89
C PRO A 41 4.28 -0.07 -4.28
N ALA A 42 4.84 1.08 -3.88
CA ALA A 42 4.06 2.16 -3.27
C ALA A 42 3.08 2.79 -4.26
N MET A 43 3.51 3.05 -5.50
CA MET A 43 2.63 3.59 -6.55
C MET A 43 1.51 2.62 -6.90
N LEU A 44 1.82 1.32 -6.97
CA LEU A 44 0.84 0.29 -7.32
C LEU A 44 -0.19 0.08 -6.19
N ALA A 45 0.24 0.12 -4.92
CA ALA A 45 -0.68 0.11 -3.78
C ALA A 45 -1.57 1.37 -3.74
N ALA A 46 -1.01 2.54 -4.01
CA ALA A 46 -1.75 3.80 -4.05
C ALA A 46 -2.76 3.85 -5.21
N SER A 47 -2.40 3.37 -6.40
CA SER A 47 -3.29 3.32 -7.56
C SER A 47 -4.47 2.37 -7.30
N LEU A 48 -4.27 1.31 -6.54
CA LEU A 48 -5.33 0.37 -6.12
C LEU A 48 -6.22 0.91 -4.99
N LEU A 49 -5.78 1.96 -4.28
CA LEU A 49 -6.54 2.57 -3.19
C LEU A 49 -7.45 3.72 -3.62
N ALA A 50 -7.10 4.44 -4.71
CA ALA A 50 -7.76 5.68 -5.11
C ALA A 50 -9.09 5.49 -5.87
N PRO A 51 -9.20 4.68 -6.94
CA PRO A 51 -10.45 4.35 -7.64
C PRO A 51 -11.20 3.15 -7.02
N PRO A 52 -12.51 2.98 -7.31
CA PRO A 52 -13.23 1.72 -7.09
C PRO A 52 -12.82 0.70 -8.17
N HIS A 53 -12.07 -0.34 -7.78
CA HIS A 53 -11.51 -1.34 -8.71
C HIS A 53 -12.18 -2.71 -8.68
N VAL A 54 -11.93 -3.49 -9.73
CA VAL A 54 -12.39 -4.87 -9.91
C VAL A 54 -11.35 -5.83 -9.34
N TYR A 55 -11.63 -6.32 -8.12
CA TYR A 55 -10.74 -7.05 -7.21
C TYR A 55 -9.91 -8.22 -7.80
N ALA A 56 -10.37 -8.91 -8.85
CA ALA A 56 -9.66 -10.08 -9.37
C ALA A 56 -8.42 -9.71 -10.22
N TYR A 57 -8.42 -8.56 -10.89
CA TYR A 57 -7.28 -8.10 -11.69
C TYR A 57 -6.15 -7.54 -10.80
N ASP A 58 -6.55 -6.93 -9.69
CA ASP A 58 -5.68 -6.23 -8.75
C ASP A 58 -4.62 -7.13 -8.12
N MET A 59 -4.94 -8.40 -7.87
CA MET A 59 -4.01 -9.35 -7.25
C MET A 59 -2.84 -9.70 -8.18
N ALA A 60 -3.11 -9.91 -9.47
CA ALA A 60 -2.06 -10.21 -10.46
C ALA A 60 -1.10 -9.02 -10.62
N MET A 61 -1.63 -7.79 -10.57
CA MET A 61 -0.81 -6.58 -10.61
C MET A 61 0.02 -6.39 -9.32
N LEU A 62 -0.49 -6.81 -8.16
CA LEU A 62 0.20 -6.71 -6.88
C LEU A 62 1.32 -7.74 -6.70
N LEU A 63 1.27 -8.88 -7.39
CA LEU A 63 2.23 -9.97 -7.19
C LEU A 63 3.70 -9.52 -7.31
N PRO A 64 4.11 -8.75 -8.33
CA PRO A 64 5.48 -8.23 -8.43
C PRO A 64 5.81 -7.24 -7.31
N ALA A 65 4.87 -6.40 -6.92
CA ALA A 65 5.04 -5.43 -5.83
C ALA A 65 5.23 -6.12 -4.47
N ILE A 66 4.47 -7.19 -4.22
CA ILE A 66 4.58 -8.06 -3.05
C ILE A 66 5.94 -8.76 -3.05
N TRP A 67 6.34 -9.36 -4.17
CA TRP A 67 7.63 -10.03 -4.29
C TRP A 67 8.78 -9.07 -3.94
N ILE A 68 8.86 -7.92 -4.62
CA ILE A 68 9.90 -6.92 -4.37
C ILE A 68 9.90 -6.53 -2.89
N SER A 69 8.73 -6.27 -2.31
CA SER A 69 8.63 -5.85 -0.91
C SER A 69 9.05 -6.92 0.08
N CYS A 70 8.80 -8.21 -0.19
CA CYS A 70 9.23 -9.31 0.66
C CYS A 70 10.77 -9.49 0.68
N PHE A 71 11.41 -9.38 -0.48
CA PHE A 71 12.83 -9.72 -0.63
C PHE A 71 13.77 -8.50 -0.52
N GLU A 72 13.35 -7.32 -0.97
CA GLU A 72 14.19 -6.12 -1.03
C GLU A 72 14.01 -5.15 0.15
N SER A 73 12.85 -5.17 0.83
CA SER A 73 12.64 -4.29 1.98
C SER A 73 13.45 -4.77 3.18
N SER A 74 13.94 -3.82 3.98
CA SER A 74 14.56 -4.09 5.28
C SER A 74 13.54 -4.09 6.42
N SER A 75 12.36 -3.50 6.20
CA SER A 75 11.31 -3.33 7.19
C SER A 75 10.52 -4.61 7.41
N ARG A 76 10.49 -5.07 8.68
CA ARG A 76 9.63 -6.18 9.09
C ARG A 76 8.15 -5.92 8.78
N TRP A 77 7.71 -4.67 8.89
CA TRP A 77 6.32 -4.29 8.69
C TRP A 77 5.91 -4.37 7.22
N VAL A 78 6.82 -3.98 6.33
CA VAL A 78 6.61 -4.13 4.88
C VAL A 78 6.51 -5.60 4.52
N LYS A 79 7.41 -6.45 5.04
CA LYS A 79 7.36 -7.90 4.79
C LYS A 79 6.08 -8.55 5.33
N MET A 80 5.66 -8.19 6.54
CA MET A 80 4.42 -8.71 7.13
C MET A 80 3.20 -8.32 6.31
N THR A 81 3.07 -7.03 5.96
CA THR A 81 1.93 -6.55 5.17
C THR A 81 1.92 -7.11 3.75
N ALA A 82 3.10 -7.28 3.13
CA ALA A 82 3.24 -7.99 1.85
C ALA A 82 2.81 -9.45 1.96
N GLY A 83 3.24 -10.17 3.00
CA GLY A 83 2.87 -11.57 3.22
C GLY A 83 1.37 -11.75 3.45
N VAL A 84 0.74 -10.83 4.18
CA VAL A 84 -0.73 -10.83 4.35
C VAL A 84 -1.44 -10.56 3.02
N LEU A 85 -0.96 -9.60 2.23
CA LEU A 85 -1.48 -9.34 0.88
C LEU A 85 -1.18 -10.46 -0.13
N ALA A 86 -0.27 -11.38 0.18
CA ALA A 86 -0.05 -12.59 -0.62
C ALA A 86 -1.05 -13.71 -0.27
N ALA A 87 -1.70 -13.61 0.89
CA ALA A 87 -2.57 -14.66 1.40
C ALA A 87 -3.93 -14.66 0.67
N PRO A 88 -4.35 -15.79 0.08
CA PRO A 88 -5.66 -15.91 -0.58
C PRO A 88 -6.86 -15.45 0.26
N PRO A 89 -6.92 -15.70 1.59
CA PRO A 89 -8.06 -15.28 2.41
C PRO A 89 -8.38 -13.78 2.38
N ILE A 90 -7.37 -12.92 2.18
CA ILE A 90 -7.59 -11.46 2.16
C ILE A 90 -8.38 -11.02 0.93
N TYR A 91 -8.24 -11.73 -0.19
CA TYR A 91 -9.02 -11.45 -1.40
C TYR A 91 -10.36 -12.18 -1.39
N LEU A 92 -10.42 -13.37 -0.77
CA LEU A 92 -11.69 -14.09 -0.60
C LEU A 92 -12.68 -13.30 0.28
N ALA A 93 -12.18 -12.51 1.23
CA ALA A 93 -13.03 -11.61 2.02
C ALA A 93 -13.80 -10.58 1.17
N ALA A 94 -13.31 -10.25 -0.03
CA ALA A 94 -14.03 -9.35 -0.95
C ALA A 94 -15.27 -10.00 -1.59
N LEU A 95 -15.40 -11.34 -1.53
CA LEU A 95 -16.57 -12.07 -2.02
C LEU A 95 -17.68 -12.20 -0.97
N GLY A 96 -17.40 -11.85 0.30
CA GLY A 96 -18.38 -11.87 1.37
C GLY A 96 -19.23 -10.59 1.39
N ASP A 97 -20.32 -10.63 2.17
CA ASP A 97 -21.15 -9.46 2.42
C ASP A 97 -20.44 -8.41 3.29
N SER A 98 -21.08 -7.25 3.46
CA SER A 98 -20.62 -6.26 4.45
C SER A 98 -20.39 -6.93 5.81
N PRO A 99 -19.24 -6.68 6.49
CA PRO A 99 -18.25 -5.65 6.19
C PRO A 99 -16.95 -6.16 5.53
N TRP A 100 -16.92 -7.43 5.12
CA TRP A 100 -15.71 -8.14 4.71
C TRP A 100 -14.93 -7.51 3.53
N PRO A 101 -15.57 -6.87 2.53
CA PRO A 101 -14.87 -6.20 1.43
C PRO A 101 -13.99 -5.01 1.83
N MET A 102 -14.07 -4.54 3.09
CA MET A 102 -13.16 -3.49 3.58
C MET A 102 -11.76 -4.00 3.93
N LEU A 103 -11.56 -5.32 4.06
CA LEU A 103 -10.27 -5.89 4.49
C LEU A 103 -9.15 -5.63 3.47
N THR A 104 -9.38 -5.90 2.19
CA THR A 104 -8.37 -5.69 1.14
C THR A 104 -7.82 -4.25 1.11
N PRO A 105 -8.65 -3.19 1.06
CA PRO A 105 -8.13 -1.82 1.10
C PRO A 105 -7.51 -1.43 2.44
N LEU A 106 -7.91 -2.04 3.57
CA LEU A 106 -7.23 -1.81 4.85
C LEU A 106 -5.80 -2.37 4.83
N PHE A 107 -5.60 -3.58 4.29
CA PHE A 107 -4.28 -4.17 4.16
C PHE A 107 -3.41 -3.44 3.13
N LEU A 108 -3.99 -2.97 2.03
CA LEU A 108 -3.28 -2.11 1.07
C LEU A 108 -2.86 -0.78 1.70
N LEU A 109 -3.74 -0.16 2.51
CA LEU A 109 -3.39 1.07 3.23
C LEU A 109 -2.27 0.80 4.24
N GLY A 110 -2.32 -0.32 4.96
CA GLY A 110 -1.27 -0.75 5.88
C GLY A 110 0.06 -1.01 5.17
N PHE A 111 0.02 -1.62 3.99
CA PHE A 111 1.21 -1.86 3.16
C PHE A 111 1.84 -0.54 2.66
N LEU A 112 1.03 0.39 2.17
CA LEU A 112 1.51 1.71 1.76
C LEU A 112 2.07 2.50 2.96
N ALA A 113 1.38 2.44 4.11
CA ALA A 113 1.84 3.06 5.35
C ALA A 113 3.15 2.44 5.85
N ALA A 114 3.35 1.13 5.71
CA ALA A 114 4.60 0.46 6.08
C ALA A 114 5.77 0.92 5.20
N HIS A 115 5.57 1.11 3.89
CA HIS A 115 6.56 1.69 2.99
C HIS A 115 6.86 3.16 3.32
N ALA A 116 5.83 3.96 3.61
CA ALA A 116 5.99 5.34 4.04
C ALA A 116 6.77 5.44 5.36
N ALA A 117 6.47 4.56 6.32
CA ALA A 117 7.15 4.50 7.61
C ALA A 117 8.61 4.03 7.49
N GLU A 118 8.88 2.99 6.69
CA GLU A 118 10.26 2.56 6.39
C GLU A 118 11.04 3.73 5.81
N ARG A 119 10.42 4.51 4.92
CA ARG A 119 11.09 5.66 4.31
C ARG A 119 11.33 6.81 5.28
N ALA A 120 10.33 7.16 6.09
CA ALA A 120 10.45 8.21 7.10
C ALA A 120 11.52 7.88 8.16
N LEU A 121 11.69 6.60 8.47
CA LEU A 121 12.67 6.10 9.44
C LEU A 121 14.06 5.86 8.83
N GLN A 122 14.20 5.94 7.50
CA GLN A 122 15.49 5.88 6.80
C GLN A 122 15.92 7.30 6.38
N PRO A 123 16.52 8.10 7.28
CA PRO A 123 17.08 9.39 6.90
C PRO A 123 18.19 9.20 5.85
N ALA A 124 18.35 10.21 5.00
CA ALA A 124 19.14 10.21 3.77
C ALA A 124 20.58 9.65 3.92
N ARG A 125 20.76 8.34 3.77
CA ARG A 125 22.05 7.74 3.40
C ARG A 125 22.30 7.90 1.90
N ALA A 126 22.38 9.15 1.45
CA ALA A 126 22.75 9.47 0.08
C ALA A 126 23.77 10.61 0.12
N GLY A 127 24.98 10.26 0.57
CA GLY A 127 26.11 11.17 0.66
C GLY A 127 27.48 10.51 0.80
N GLU A 128 27.60 9.28 1.33
CA GLU A 128 28.92 8.75 1.75
C GLU A 128 29.48 7.53 1.00
N THR A 129 28.80 6.96 0.00
CA THR A 129 29.31 5.73 -0.67
C THR A 129 29.59 5.89 -2.16
N VAL A 130 30.15 7.03 -2.57
CA VAL A 130 30.81 7.18 -3.89
C VAL A 130 32.32 7.48 -3.74
N ALA A 131 32.87 7.44 -2.52
CA ALA A 131 34.29 7.72 -2.27
C ALA A 131 35.17 6.47 -2.04
N ALA A 132 34.66 5.25 -2.25
CA ALA A 132 35.47 4.04 -2.10
C ALA A 132 35.05 2.98 -3.12
N THR A 133 35.57 3.11 -4.35
CA THR A 133 36.06 2.04 -5.25
C THR A 133 36.55 2.70 -6.52
#